data_AF-A0A662BV91-F1
#
_entry.id   AF-A0A662BV91-F1
#
_cell.length_a   1.000
_cell.length_b   1.000
_cell.length_c   1.000
_cell.angle_alpha   90.00
_cell.angle_beta   90.00
_cell.angle_gamma   90.00
#
_symmetry.space_group_name_H-M   'P 1'
#
loop_
_entity.id
_entity.type
_entity.pdbx_description
1 polymer ?
#
loop_
_entity_poly.entity_id
_entity_poly.type
_entity_poly.pdbx_seq_one_letter_code
_entity_poly.pdbx_strand_id
1 'polypeptide(L)' 'MDRSKKIKWGIIGCGNIAHKFAADLSIIEDAELYAVASRSIEKAKAFQIKHSAKKSYSSYDQLMADEEIDIV' A
#
# COMPACT_ATOMS: atom_id res chain seq x y z
N MET A 1 -20.52 -6.36 17.74
CA MET A 1 -19.63 -5.20 17.78
C MET A 1 -18.26 -5.74 18.22
N ASP A 2 -17.15 -5.58 17.52
CA ASP A 2 -16.65 -4.44 16.75
C ASP A 2 -15.94 -4.91 15.46
N ARG A 3 -16.44 -4.54 14.27
CA ARG A 3 -16.07 -3.39 13.42
C ARG A 3 -15.00 -3.75 12.40
N SER A 4 -15.45 -4.05 11.18
CA SER A 4 -14.89 -3.59 9.89
C SER A 4 -13.63 -2.72 10.03
N LYS A 5 -12.50 -3.35 10.33
CA LYS A 5 -11.19 -2.71 10.34
C LYS A 5 -10.45 -3.39 9.21
N LYS A 6 -10.54 -2.75 8.04
CA LYS A 6 -9.75 -3.17 6.89
C LYS A 6 -8.30 -3.18 7.32
N ILE A 7 -7.63 -4.31 7.14
CA ILE A 7 -6.21 -4.44 7.41
C ILE A 7 -5.49 -3.44 6.49
N LYS A 8 -4.68 -2.57 7.07
CA LYS A 8 -3.93 -1.57 6.30
C LYS A 8 -2.66 -2.21 5.77
N TRP A 9 -2.62 -2.42 4.46
CA TRP A 9 -1.47 -3.01 3.78
C TRP A 9 -0.52 -1.93 3.26
N GLY A 10 0.75 -2.11 3.57
CA GLY A 10 1.89 -1.48 2.93
C GLY A 10 2.40 -2.35 1.79
N ILE A 11 2.80 -1.76 0.68
CA ILE A 11 3.47 -2.49 -0.40
C ILE A 11 4.84 -1.90 -0.66
N ILE A 12 5.86 -2.73 -0.55
CA ILE A 12 7.25 -2.40 -0.89
C ILE A 12 7.58 -2.87 -2.31
N GLY A 13 7.89 -1.91 -3.18
CA GLY A 13 8.34 -2.14 -4.55
C GLY A 13 7.21 -2.13 -5.56
N CYS A 14 7.08 -1.03 -6.31
CA CYS A 14 6.09 -0.86 -7.37
C CYS A 14 6.49 -1.60 -8.67
N GLY A 15 6.64 -2.92 -8.59
CA GLY A 15 6.87 -3.81 -9.72
C GLY A 15 5.58 -4.36 -10.33
N ASN A 16 5.73 -5.22 -11.34
CA ASN A 16 4.57 -5.84 -12.01
C ASN A 16 3.74 -6.75 -11.08
N ILE A 17 4.40 -7.47 -10.17
CA ILE A 17 3.74 -8.36 -9.21
C ILE A 17 2.97 -7.54 -8.17
N ALA A 18 3.57 -6.47 -7.65
CA ALA A 18 2.90 -5.54 -6.76
C ALA A 18 1.62 -4.97 -7.39
N HIS A 19 1.65 -4.65 -8.68
CA HIS A 19 0.43 -4.16 -9.36
C HIS A 19 -0.71 -5.18 -9.33
N LYS A 20 -0.41 -6.47 -9.54
CA LYS A 20 -1.42 -7.52 -9.41
C LYS A 20 -1.89 -7.63 -7.97
N PHE A 21 -0.95 -7.70 -7.03
CA PHE A 21 -1.25 -7.81 -5.61
C PHE A 21 -2.15 -6.68 -5.11
N ALA A 22 -1.88 -5.43 -5.47
CA ALA A 22 -2.73 -4.30 -5.11
C ALA A 22 -4.12 -4.33 -5.77
N ALA A 23 -4.23 -4.83 -6.99
CA ALA A 23 -5.51 -5.00 -7.65
C ALA A 23 -6.35 -6.09 -6.96
N ASP A 24 -5.72 -7.21 -6.63
CA ASP A 24 -6.33 -8.30 -5.85
C ASP A 24 -6.64 -7.85 -4.41
N LEU A 25 -5.85 -6.96 -3.83
CA LEU A 25 -6.12 -6.42 -2.49
C LEU A 25 -7.38 -5.54 -2.47
N SER A 26 -7.60 -4.78 -3.55
CA SER A 26 -8.74 -3.87 -3.68
C SER A 26 -10.09 -4.59 -3.75
N ILE A 27 -10.11 -5.86 -4.18
CA ILE A 27 -11.33 -6.69 -4.20
C ILE A 27 -11.61 -7.37 -2.85
N ILE A 28 -10.65 -7.37 -1.92
CA ILE A 28 -10.82 -7.94 -0.58
C ILE A 28 -11.46 -6.88 0.32
N GLU A 29 -12.68 -7.12 0.77
CA GLU A 29 -13.41 -6.14 1.60
C GLU A 29 -12.73 -5.84 2.95
N ASP A 30 -11.95 -6.80 3.46
CA ASP A 30 -11.23 -6.73 4.73
C ASP A 30 -9.79 -6.21 4.57
N ALA A 31 -9.37 -5.78 3.37
CA ALA A 31 -8.05 -5.23 3.13
C ALA A 31 -8.14 -3.84 2.48
N GLU A 32 -7.22 -2.96 2.87
CA GLU A 32 -7.09 -1.62 2.32
C GLU A 32 -5.64 -1.34 1.98
N LEU A 33 -5.37 -0.90 0.76
CA LEU A 33 -4.05 -0.45 0.37
C LEU A 33 -3.78 0.92 1.01
N TYR A 34 -3.04 0.91 2.11
CA TYR A 34 -2.79 2.12 2.90
C TYR A 34 -1.58 2.89 2.39
N ALA A 35 -0.45 2.21 2.21
CA ALA A 35 0.81 2.84 1.86
C ALA A 35 1.59 2.06 0.81
N VAL A 36 2.37 2.77 -0.01
CA VAL A 36 3.27 2.14 -0.99
C VAL A 36 4.65 2.78 -0.96
N ALA A 37 5.71 1.98 -0.94
CA ALA A 37 7.08 2.48 -0.97
C ALA A 37 7.83 1.97 -2.19
N SER A 38 8.62 2.85 -2.80
CA SER A 38 9.50 2.47 -3.90
C SER A 38 10.75 3.33 -3.90
N ARG A 39 11.88 2.76 -4.33
CA ARG A 39 13.13 3.51 -4.56
C ARG A 39 12.97 4.71 -5.49
N SER A 40 11.93 4.70 -6.33
CA SER A 40 11.58 5.83 -7.18
C SER A 40 10.22 6.38 -6.73
N ILE A 41 10.22 7.59 -6.18
CA ILE A 41 8.99 8.27 -5.74
C ILE A 41 7.97 8.43 -6.88
N GLU A 42 8.43 8.61 -8.11
CA GLU A 42 7.56 8.69 -9.29
C GLU A 42 6.78 7.39 -9.50
N LYS A 43 7.44 6.24 -9.35
CA LYS A 43 6.76 4.93 -9.43
C LYS A 43 5.80 4.75 -8.26
N ALA A 44 6.19 5.17 -7.06
CA ALA A 44 5.31 5.10 -5.88
C ALA A 44 4.05 5.95 -6.06
N LYS A 45 4.18 7.19 -6.55
CA LYS A 45 3.05 8.06 -6.87
C LYS A 45 2.17 7.51 -7.98
N ALA A 46 2.76 7.01 -9.07
CA ALA A 46 2.00 6.41 -10.17
C ALA A 46 1.19 5.19 -9.67
N PHE A 47 1.79 4.40 -8.78
CA PHE A 47 1.13 3.26 -8.15
C PHE A 47 0.01 3.70 -7.22
N GLN A 48 0.26 4.72 -6.40
CA GLN A 48 -0.74 5.34 -5.51
C GLN A 48 -1.95 5.82 -6.30
N ILE A 49 -1.74 6.53 -7.41
CA ILE A 49 -2.83 7.06 -8.25
C ILE A 49 -3.59 5.90 -8.90
N LYS A 50 -2.88 4.86 -9.38
CA LYS A 50 -3.50 3.74 -10.09
C LYS A 50 -4.34 2.83 -9.19
N HIS A 51 -3.93 2.67 -7.93
CA HIS A 51 -4.58 1.78 -6.96
C HIS A 51 -5.26 2.53 -5.82
N SER A 52 -5.36 3.86 -5.91
CA SER A 52 -5.93 4.75 -4.89
C SER A 52 -5.37 4.52 -3.48
N ALA A 53 -4.06 4.28 -3.36
CA ALA A 53 -3.42 4.15 -2.05
C ALA A 53 -3.46 5.50 -1.31
N LYS A 54 -3.53 5.47 0.03
CA LYS A 54 -3.53 6.71 0.82
C LYS A 54 -2.19 7.43 0.84
N LYS A 55 -1.10 6.69 0.99
CA LYS A 55 0.26 7.22 1.18
C LYS A 55 1.22 6.60 0.16
N SER A 56 2.18 7.40 -0.30
CA SER A 56 3.33 6.91 -1.07
C SER A 56 4.63 7.43 -0.48
N TYR A 57 5.64 6.56 -0.47
CA TYR A 57 6.92 6.79 0.15
C TYR A 57 8.05 6.53 -0.86
N SER A 58 9.11 7.33 -0.78
CA SER A 58 10.33 7.17 -1.58
C SER A 58 11.33 6.22 -0.92
N SER A 59 11.11 5.87 0.34
CA SER A 59 11.99 5.05 1.16
C SER A 59 11.19 4.00 1.91
N TYR A 60 11.76 2.81 2.00
CA TYR A 60 11.16 1.69 2.74
C TYR A 60 11.07 1.98 4.24
N ASP A 61 12.07 2.70 4.76
CA ASP A 61 12.14 3.12 6.16
C ASP A 61 10.94 3.99 6.57
N GLN A 62 10.52 4.92 5.71
CA GLN A 62 9.35 5.77 5.98
C GLN A 62 8.05 4.97 6.03
N LEU A 63 7.95 3.91 5.21
CA LEU A 63 6.80 3.02 5.24
C LEU A 63 6.83 2.16 6.51
N MET A 64 7.98 1.61 6.88
CA MET A 64 8.13 0.83 8.12
C MET A 64 7.94 1.67 9.40
N ALA A 65 8.25 2.97 9.35
CA ALA A 65 8.03 3.90 10.45
C ALA A 65 6.54 4.29 10.64
N ASP A 66 5.67 3.92 9.70
CA ASP A 66 4.25 4.23 9.78
C ASP A 66 3.52 3.16 10.60
N GLU A 67 3.29 3.46 11.88
CA GLU A 67 2.60 2.57 12.83
C GLU A 67 1.13 2.32 12.47
N GLU A 68 0.58 3.06 11.49
CA GLU A 68 -0.75 2.77 11.00
C GLU A 68 -0.79 1.57 10.07
N ILE A 69 0.34 1.08 9.55
CA ILE A 69 0.38 -0.08 8.67
C ILE A 69 0.35 -1.36 9.50
N ASP A 70 -0.61 -2.23 9.21
CA ASP A 70 -0.72 -3.53 9.87
C ASP A 70 0.23 -4.58 9.24
N ILE A 71 0.40 -4.56 7.91
CA ILE A 71 1.16 -5.57 7.15
C ILE A 71 1.96 -4.91 6.02
N VAL A 72 3.19 -5.36 5.74
CA VAL A 72 4.09 -4.87 4.68
C VAL A 72 4.60 -6.00 3.80
#